data_AF-A0A2W5X6V0-F1
#
_entry.id   AF-A0A2W5X6V0-F1
#
_cell.length_a   1.000
_cell.length_b   1.000
_cell.length_c   1.000
_cell.angle_alpha   90.00
_cell.angle_beta   90.00
_cell.angle_gamma   90.00
#
_symmetry.space_group_name_H-M   'P 1'
#
loop_
_entity.id
_entity.type
_entity.pdbx_description
1 polymer ?
#
loop_
_entity_poly.entity_id
_entity_poly.type
_entity_poly.pdbx_seq_one_letter_code
_entity_poly.pdbx_strand_id
1 'polypeptide(L)' 'MPRKSQPRDLPTDLHDYLNILPPPLPRPPPSRVSFAVTDVWSAKVPFEIDELQLVEAYLETVLAELLGPLP' A
#
# COMPACT_ATOMS: atom_id res chain seq x y z
N MET A 1 30.49 15.06 -32.92
CA MET A 1 29.20 15.06 -33.63
C MET A 1 28.24 15.96 -32.86
N PRO A 2 27.96 17.20 -33.31
CA PRO A 2 27.02 18.06 -32.61
C PRO A 2 25.59 17.60 -32.91
N ARG A 3 24.80 17.27 -31.88
CA ARG A 3 23.36 17.07 -32.02
C ARG A 3 22.72 18.45 -32.23
N LYS A 4 22.20 18.70 -33.43
CA LYS A 4 21.29 19.83 -33.70
C LYS A 4 20.07 19.68 -32.80
N SER A 5 19.91 20.53 -31.80
CA SER A 5 18.64 20.71 -31.10
C SER A 5 17.69 21.42 -32.08
N GLN A 6 16.65 20.70 -32.52
CA GLN A 6 15.59 21.27 -33.34
C GLN A 6 14.81 22.32 -32.52
N PRO A 7 14.47 23.49 -33.08
CA PRO A 7 13.62 24.47 -32.41
C PRO A 7 12.20 23.87 -32.22
N ARG A 8 11.72 23.88 -30.99
CA ARG A 8 10.38 23.42 -30.60
C ARG A 8 9.36 24.54 -30.84
N ASP A 9 9.09 24.85 -32.10
CA ASP A 9 8.03 25.79 -32.50
C ASP A 9 6.76 25.05 -32.96
N LEU A 10 6.50 23.87 -32.40
CA LEU A 10 5.19 23.22 -32.53
C LEU A 10 4.33 23.65 -31.35
N PRO A 11 3.03 23.97 -31.55
CA PRO A 11 2.11 24.13 -30.44
C PRO A 11 2.20 22.86 -29.61
N THR A 12 2.54 23.02 -28.32
CA THR A 12 2.70 21.87 -27.42
C THR A 12 1.33 21.23 -27.26
N ASP A 13 1.07 20.17 -28.03
CA ASP A 13 -0.10 19.35 -27.81
C ASP A 13 0.11 18.63 -26.48
N LEU A 14 -0.65 19.06 -25.49
CA LEU A 14 -0.55 18.51 -24.14
C LEU A 14 -0.99 17.04 -24.11
N HIS A 15 -1.59 16.51 -25.16
CA HIS A 15 -2.10 15.14 -25.22
C HIS A 15 -1.20 14.15 -25.97
N ASP A 16 0.00 14.57 -26.39
CA ASP A 16 0.97 13.70 -27.07
C ASP A 16 1.28 12.41 -26.30
N TYR A 17 1.17 12.44 -24.95
CA TYR A 17 1.39 11.27 -24.10
C TYR A 17 0.34 10.16 -24.28
N LEU A 18 -0.85 10.46 -24.81
CA LEU A 18 -1.90 9.44 -25.02
C LEU A 18 -1.56 8.46 -26.14
N ASN A 19 -0.69 8.87 -27.08
CA ASN A 19 -0.29 8.06 -28.23
C ASN A 19 0.94 7.17 -27.95
N ILE A 20 1.55 7.30 -26.78
CA ILE A 20 2.77 6.56 -26.39
C ILE A 20 2.41 5.48 -25.36
N LEU A 21 1.38 4.69 -25.64
CA LEU A 21 1.13 3.50 -24.82
C LEU A 21 2.06 2.39 -25.30
N PRO A 22 3.03 1.94 -24.47
CA PRO A 22 3.78 0.74 -24.80
C PRO A 22 2.81 -0.45 -24.94
N PRO A 23 3.13 -1.44 -25.78
CA PRO A 23 2.29 -2.63 -25.90
C PRO A 23 2.09 -3.25 -24.51
N PRO A 24 0.86 -3.70 -24.18
CA PRO A 24 0.56 -4.26 -22.87
C PRO A 24 1.48 -5.45 -22.61
N LEU A 25 2.12 -5.44 -21.44
CA LEU A 25 2.93 -6.57 -20.98
C LEU A 25 2.06 -7.84 -20.90
N PRO A 26 2.64 -9.02 -21.13
CA PRO A 26 1.91 -10.28 -20.94
C PRO A 26 1.36 -10.34 -19.53
N ARG A 27 0.06 -10.61 -19.41
CA ARG A 27 -0.60 -10.74 -18.11
C ARG A 27 0.04 -11.93 -17.37
N PRO A 28 0.37 -11.79 -16.07
CA PRO A 28 0.84 -12.92 -15.29
C PRO A 28 -0.23 -14.03 -15.28
N PRO A 29 0.17 -15.30 -15.17
CA PRO A 29 -0.79 -16.40 -15.08
C PRO A 29 -1.72 -16.14 -13.89
N PRO A 30 -3.01 -16.50 -14.01
CA PRO A 30 -3.96 -16.32 -12.93
C PRO A 30 -3.43 -17.03 -11.67
N SER A 31 -3.53 -16.34 -10.54
CA SER A 31 -3.26 -16.91 -9.22
C SER A 31 -3.99 -18.25 -9.10
N ARG A 32 -3.29 -19.30 -8.69
CA ARG A 32 -3.89 -20.61 -8.39
C ARG A 32 -4.82 -20.57 -7.17
N VAL A 33 -4.84 -19.45 -6.46
CA VAL A 33 -5.67 -19.22 -5.29
C VAL A 33 -6.75 -18.21 -5.67
N SER A 34 -8.00 -18.68 -5.72
CA SER A 34 -9.16 -17.81 -5.75
C SER A 34 -9.33 -17.21 -4.36
N PHE A 35 -9.07 -15.91 -4.22
CA PHE A 35 -9.47 -15.18 -3.01
C PHE A 35 -10.76 -14.41 -3.33
N ALA A 36 -11.76 -14.55 -2.46
CA ALA A 36 -12.97 -13.76 -2.50
C ALA A 36 -12.83 -12.65 -1.46
N VAL A 37 -12.87 -11.39 -1.90
CA VAL A 37 -12.92 -10.26 -0.98
C VAL A 37 -14.35 -10.16 -0.48
N THR A 38 -14.57 -10.52 0.78
CA THR A 38 -15.88 -10.41 1.44
C THR A 38 -15.82 -9.32 2.51
N ASP A 39 -16.80 -8.42 2.56
CA ASP A 39 -16.96 -7.44 3.65
C ASP A 39 -17.43 -8.09 4.97
N VAL A 40 -17.46 -9.42 5.02
CA VAL A 40 -17.80 -10.20 6.20
C VAL A 40 -16.55 -10.32 7.07
N TRP A 41 -16.39 -9.40 8.00
CA TRP A 41 -15.35 -9.48 9.03
C TRP A 41 -15.73 -10.53 10.06
N SER A 42 -14.76 -11.34 10.50
CA SER A 42 -14.99 -12.28 11.59
C SER A 42 -15.22 -11.51 12.89
N ALA A 43 -16.24 -11.89 13.66
CA ALA A 43 -16.51 -11.28 14.96
C ALA A 43 -15.40 -11.55 16.00
N LYS A 44 -14.54 -12.54 15.73
CA LYS A 44 -13.38 -12.89 16.56
C LYS A 44 -12.13 -12.89 15.70
N VAL A 45 -11.08 -12.28 16.22
CA VAL A 45 -9.72 -12.39 15.70
C VAL A 45 -9.04 -13.51 16.50
N PRO A 46 -8.46 -14.53 15.86
CA PRO A 46 -7.68 -15.53 16.58
C PRO A 46 -6.46 -14.86 17.20
N PHE A 47 -6.29 -15.04 18.50
CA PHE A 47 -5.15 -14.54 19.28
C PHE A 47 -4.51 -15.71 20.01
N GLU A 48 -3.19 -15.77 19.98
CA GLU A 48 -2.41 -16.71 20.79
C GLU A 48 -2.17 -16.15 22.20
N ILE A 49 -1.87 -17.03 23.16
CA ILE A 49 -1.66 -16.64 24.56
C ILE A 49 -0.47 -15.68 24.68
N ASP A 50 0.58 -15.92 23.90
CA ASP A 50 1.79 -15.11 23.91
C ASP A 50 1.53 -13.68 23.39
N GLU A 51 0.65 -13.55 22.39
CA GLU A 51 0.22 -12.25 21.85
C GLU A 51 -0.59 -11.46 22.88
N LEU A 52 -1.41 -12.15 23.68
CA LEU A 52 -2.20 -11.52 24.75
C LEU A 52 -1.29 -10.93 25.84
N GLN A 53 -0.25 -11.67 26.24
CA GLN A 53 0.73 -11.22 27.24
C GLN A 53 1.50 -10.00 26.77
N LEU A 54 1.87 -9.96 25.48
CA LEU A 54 2.53 -8.80 24.90
C LEU A 54 1.65 -7.55 24.95
N VAL A 55 0.36 -7.69 24.60
CA VAL A 55 -0.60 -6.59 24.61
C VAL A 55 -0.84 -6.08 26.03
N GLU A 56 -0.92 -6.98 27.01
CA GLU A 56 -1.08 -6.64 28.43
C GLU A 56 0.10 -5.80 28.94
N ALA A 57 1.34 -6.27 28.74
CA ALA A 57 2.54 -5.55 29.14
C ALA A 57 2.65 -4.17 28.47
N TYR A 58 2.30 -4.08 27.17
CA TYR A 58 2.29 -2.80 26.47
C TYR A 58 1.21 -1.86 27.04
N LEU A 59 0.02 -2.36 27.33
CA LEU A 59 -1.06 -1.57 27.93
C LEU A 59 -0.69 -1.02 29.31
N GLU A 60 0.01 -1.78 30.14
CA GLU A 60 0.49 -1.29 31.44
C GLU A 60 1.38 -0.05 31.28
N THR A 61 2.29 -0.07 30.31
CA THR A 61 3.18 1.07 30.04
C THR A 61 2.40 2.30 29.56
N VAL A 62 1.48 2.11 28.61
CA VAL A 62 0.65 3.19 28.06
C VAL A 62 -0.28 3.76 29.13
N LEU A 63 -0.86 2.91 29.98
CA LEU A 63 -1.71 3.35 31.08
C LEU A 63 -0.92 4.16 32.12
N ALA A 64 0.31 3.75 32.43
CA ALA A 64 1.20 4.52 33.31
C ALA A 64 1.57 5.89 32.71
N GLU A 65 1.78 5.97 31.40
CA GLU A 65 2.02 7.23 30.70
C GLU A 65 0.78 8.15 30.69
N LEU A 66 -0.40 7.59 30.45
CA LEU A 66 -1.65 8.35 30.33
C LEU A 66 -2.19 8.83 31.69
N LEU A 67 -2.09 8.01 32.72
CA LEU A 67 -2.69 8.27 34.04
C LEU A 67 -1.69 8.93 35.00
N GLY A 68 -0.42 9.03 34.62
CA GLY A 68 0.67 9.43 35.51
C GLY A 68 0.98 8.34 36.56
N PRO A 69 2.00 8.56 37.41
CA PRO A 69 2.34 7.59 38.45
C PRO A 69 1.14 7.40 39.38
N LEU A 70 0.64 6.16 39.46
CA LEU A 70 -0.32 5.76 40.49
C LEU A 70 0.31 6.03 41.87
N PRO A 71 -0.40 6.73 42.79
CA PRO A 71 0.10 7.03 44.13
C PRO A 71 0.31 5.77 44.99
#